data_AF-A0A2E8ACC7-F1
#
_entry.id   AF-A0A2E8ACC7-F1
#
_cell.length_a   1.000
_cell.length_b   1.000
_cell.length_c   1.000
_cell.angle_alpha   90.00
_cell.angle_beta   90.00
_cell.angle_gamma   90.00
#
_symmetry.space_group_name_H-M   'P 1'
#
loop_
_entity.id
_entity.type
_entity.pdbx_description
1 polymer ?
#
loop_
_entity_poly.entity_id
_entity_poly.type
_entity_poly.pdbx_seq_one_letter_code
_entity_poly.pdbx_strand_id
1 'polypeptide(L)'
;MASSQTWLLRPLQERSTQIFLGVLFSALIVVTFLHLFMPQGSALHVSAYTVTLLGKYLCYALLAVAVDLVWGYLGILSLGHGAFFALG
;
A
#
# COMPACT_ATOMS: atom_id res chain seq x y z
N MET A 1 16.69 30.60 -7.38
CA MET A 1 15.73 29.80 -8.18
C MET A 1 15.91 28.31 -7.85
N ALA A 2 15.40 27.82 -6.70
CA ALA A 2 15.56 26.40 -6.31
C ALA A 2 14.57 25.92 -5.22
N SER A 3 13.41 26.54 -5.02
CA SER A 3 12.52 26.19 -3.88
C SER A 3 11.22 25.48 -4.26
N SER A 4 10.87 25.35 -5.54
CA SER A 4 9.58 24.79 -5.98
C SER A 4 9.52 23.25 -6.01
N GLN A 5 10.66 22.56 -5.93
CA GLN A 5 10.74 21.09 -6.03
C GLN A 5 10.56 20.35 -4.69
N THR A 6 10.62 21.06 -3.55
CA THR A 6 10.66 20.40 -2.23
C THR A 6 9.29 19.97 -1.71
N TRP A 7 8.18 20.57 -2.15
CA TRP A 7 6.85 20.29 -1.58
C TRP A 7 6.42 18.82 -1.77
N LEU A 8 6.75 18.22 -2.91
CA LEU A 8 6.45 16.81 -3.21
C LEU A 8 7.34 15.83 -2.42
N LEU A 9 8.54 16.24 -2.04
CA LEU A 9 9.51 15.39 -1.35
C LEU A 9 9.39 15.47 0.18
N ARG A 10 8.65 16.46 0.72
CA ARG A 10 8.39 16.57 2.17
C ARG A 10 7.86 15.28 2.81
N PRO A 11 6.83 14.61 2.25
CA PRO A 11 6.36 13.36 2.85
C PRO A 11 7.42 12.25 2.87
N LEU A 12 8.38 12.25 1.94
CA LEU A 12 9.49 11.29 1.93
C LEU A 12 10.57 11.59 2.98
N GLN A 13 10.58 12.81 3.53
CA GLN A 13 11.49 13.23 4.61
C GLN A 13 10.94 12.86 6.00
N GLU A 14 9.64 12.60 6.13
CA GLU A 14 9.00 12.22 7.38
C GLU A 14 9.54 10.88 7.89
N ARG A 15 9.95 10.84 9.18
CA ARG A 15 10.59 9.65 9.78
C ARG A 15 9.69 8.41 9.68
N SER A 16 8.39 8.58 9.91
CA SER A 16 7.40 7.50 9.81
C SER A 16 7.27 6.96 8.39
N THR A 17 7.25 7.84 7.38
CA THR A 17 7.20 7.46 5.97
C THR A 17 8.47 6.71 5.58
N GLN A 18 9.64 7.20 6.00
CA GLN A 18 10.92 6.53 5.74
C GLN A 18 10.99 5.14 6.36
N ILE A 19 10.49 4.97 7.59
CA ILE A 19 10.42 3.66 8.24
C ILE A 19 9.48 2.73 7.47
N PHE A 20 8.28 3.20 7.10
CA PHE A 20 7.32 2.41 6.34
C PHE A 20 7.88 1.96 4.98
N LEU A 21 8.45 2.89 4.20
CA LEU A 21 9.10 2.58 2.92
C LEU A 21 10.30 1.65 3.10
N GLY A 22 11.10 1.84 4.15
CA GLY A 22 12.23 0.97 4.46
C GLY A 22 11.79 -0.46 4.77
N VAL A 23 10.75 -0.63 5.59
CA VAL A 23 10.16 -1.95 5.90
C VAL A 23 9.59 -2.58 4.64
N LEU A 24 8.79 -1.85 3.86
CA LEU A 24 8.20 -2.34 2.62
C LEU A 24 9.27 -2.80 1.62
N PHE A 25 10.30 -1.99 1.41
CA PHE A 25 11.40 -2.31 0.50
C PHE A 25 12.21 -3.52 0.99
N SER A 26 12.48 -3.59 2.30
CA SER A 26 13.17 -4.75 2.88
C SER A 26 12.35 -6.04 2.70
N ALA A 27 11.03 -5.99 2.86
CA ALA A 27 10.15 -7.13 2.64
C ALA A 27 10.17 -7.59 1.17
N LEU A 28 10.19 -6.66 0.21
CA LEU A 28 10.31 -6.99 -1.21
C LEU A 28 11.64 -7.68 -1.52
N ILE A 29 12.76 -7.14 -0.99
CA ILE A 29 14.08 -7.75 -1.17
C ILE A 29 14.10 -9.17 -0.59
N VAL A 30 13.59 -9.35 0.63
CA VAL A 30 13.52 -10.65 1.29
C VAL A 30 12.71 -11.63 0.43
N VAL A 31 11.52 -11.26 -0.02
CA VAL A 31 10.68 -12.12 -0.87
C VAL A 31 11.37 -12.47 -2.19
N THR A 32 12.00 -11.51 -2.88
CA THR A 32 12.74 -11.76 -4.12
C THR A 32 13.96 -12.66 -3.89
N PHE A 33 14.66 -12.47 -2.79
CA PHE A 33 15.85 -13.26 -2.44
C PHE A 33 15.49 -14.70 -2.10
N LEU A 34 14.43 -14.91 -1.31
CA LEU A 34 13.89 -16.24 -1.00
C LEU A 34 13.37 -16.96 -2.26
N HIS A 35 12.78 -16.23 -3.21
CA HIS A 35 12.35 -16.81 -4.48
C HIS A 35 13.54 -17.28 -5.33
N LEU A 36 14.63 -16.50 -5.41
CA LEU A 36 15.73 -16.75 -6.35
C LEU A 36 16.73 -17.80 -5.83
N PHE A 37 16.98 -17.84 -4.51
CA PHE A 37 18.00 -18.72 -3.92
C PHE A 37 17.48 -20.11 -3.53
N MET A 38 16.17 -20.35 -3.55
CA MET A 38 15.62 -21.58 -3.02
C MET A 38 15.24 -22.58 -4.14
N PRO A 39 15.67 -23.85 -4.08
CA PRO A 39 15.27 -24.87 -5.05
C PRO A 39 13.88 -25.43 -4.75
N GLN A 40 13.19 -25.89 -5.80
CA GLN A 40 11.76 -26.29 -5.89
C GLN A 40 11.28 -27.39 -4.92
N GLY A 41 12.13 -27.90 -4.01
CA GLY A 41 11.86 -29.03 -3.12
C GLY A 41 11.88 -28.75 -1.61
N SER A 42 12.00 -27.49 -1.17
CA SER A 42 12.06 -27.15 0.26
C SER A 42 10.74 -26.55 0.77
N ALA A 43 10.32 -26.89 2.00
CA ALA A 43 9.06 -26.43 2.61
C ALA A 43 8.96 -24.90 2.82
N LEU A 44 10.07 -24.18 2.64
CA LEU A 44 10.16 -22.71 2.67
C LEU A 44 10.18 -22.08 1.27
N HIS A 45 9.96 -22.86 0.21
CA HIS A 45 9.98 -22.39 -1.17
C HIS A 45 8.82 -21.43 -1.41
N VAL A 46 9.12 -20.13 -1.44
CA VAL A 46 8.17 -19.11 -1.90
C VAL A 46 8.08 -19.24 -3.42
N SER A 47 7.21 -20.15 -3.85
CA SER A 47 6.91 -20.39 -5.27
C SER A 47 6.56 -19.07 -5.97
N ALA A 48 6.87 -19.00 -7.27
CA ALA A 48 6.41 -17.93 -8.14
C ALA A 48 4.90 -17.67 -8.03
N TYR A 49 4.12 -18.70 -7.72
CA TYR A 49 2.70 -18.58 -7.46
C TYR A 49 2.38 -17.69 -6.24
N THR A 50 3.08 -17.88 -5.11
CA THR A 50 2.88 -17.09 -3.89
C THR A 50 3.32 -15.64 -4.10
N VAL A 51 4.42 -15.40 -4.82
CA VAL A 51 4.84 -14.04 -5.18
C VAL A 51 3.79 -13.36 -6.06
N THR A 52 3.23 -14.09 -7.03
CA THR A 52 2.18 -13.59 -7.93
C THR A 52 0.89 -13.26 -7.14
N LEU A 53 0.48 -14.13 -6.22
CA LEU A 53 -0.65 -13.88 -5.33
C LEU A 53 -0.42 -12.67 -4.43
N LEU A 54 0.78 -12.54 -3.85
CA LEU A 54 1.14 -11.41 -2.99
C LEU A 54 1.01 -10.09 -3.75
N GLY A 55 1.54 -10.02 -4.99
CA GLY A 55 1.38 -8.86 -5.86
C GLY A 55 -0.09 -8.54 -6.15
N LYS A 56 -0.92 -9.57 -6.42
CA LYS A 56 -2.36 -9.40 -6.64
C LYS A 56 -3.06 -8.82 -5.40
N TYR A 57 -2.75 -9.32 -4.21
CA TYR A 57 -3.33 -8.81 -2.97
C TYR A 57 -2.88 -7.39 -2.65
N LEU A 58 -1.63 -7.03 -2.97
CA LEU A 58 -1.10 -5.68 -2.78
C LEU A 58 -1.84 -4.67 -3.68
N CYS A 59 -2.16 -5.03 -4.92
CA CYS A 59 -3.04 -4.24 -5.79
C CYS A 59 -4.45 -4.06 -5.18
N TYR A 60 -5.05 -5.12 -4.63
CA TYR A 60 -6.36 -4.98 -3.96
C TYR A 60 -6.30 -4.15 -2.69
N ALA A 61 -5.20 -4.20 -1.93
CA ALA A 61 -4.99 -3.36 -0.76
C ALA A 61 -4.90 -1.87 -1.14
N LEU A 62 -4.14 -1.53 -2.19
CA LEU A 62 -4.08 -0.17 -2.70
C LEU A 62 -5.44 0.33 -3.21
N LEU A 63 -6.21 -0.54 -3.88
CA LEU A 63 -7.58 -0.24 -4.29
C LEU A 63 -8.48 0.04 -3.06
N ALA A 64 -8.39 -0.78 -2.02
CA ALA A 64 -9.16 -0.59 -0.79
C ALA A 64 -8.82 0.75 -0.10
N VAL A 65 -7.54 1.12 -0.02
CA VAL A 65 -7.10 2.42 0.52
C VAL A 65 -7.61 3.58 -0.32
N ALA A 66 -7.60 3.47 -1.65
CA ALA A 66 -8.15 4.51 -2.52
C ALA A 66 -9.66 4.72 -2.27
N VAL A 67 -10.41 3.63 -2.11
CA VAL A 67 -11.86 3.70 -1.80
C VAL A 67 -12.10 4.29 -0.41
N ASP A 68 -11.29 3.94 0.59
CA ASP A 68 -11.37 4.53 1.94
C ASP A 68 -11.15 6.05 1.92
N LEU A 69 -10.12 6.51 1.19
CA LEU A 69 -9.86 7.92 0.98
C LEU A 69 -11.00 8.64 0.25
N VAL A 70 -11.60 8.00 -0.77
CA VAL A 70 -12.79 8.54 -1.46
C VAL A 70 -13.95 8.68 -0.47
N TRP A 71 -14.16 7.69 0.39
CA TRP A 71 -15.27 7.70 1.34
C TRP A 71 -15.12 8.79 2.41
N GLY A 72 -13.91 9.01 2.91
CA GLY A 72 -13.60 10.06 3.88
C GLY A 72 -13.47 11.46 3.26
N TYR A 73 -12.70 11.60 2.18
CA TYR A 73 -12.34 12.90 1.59
C TYR A 73 -13.45 13.51 0.74
N LEU A 74 -14.25 12.69 0.02
CA LEU A 74 -15.47 13.19 -0.64
C LEU A 74 -16.66 13.27 0.31
N GLY A 75 -16.51 12.83 1.56
CA GLY A 75 -17.54 12.93 2.59
C GLY A 75 -18.75 12.02 2.35
N ILE A 76 -18.64 10.93 1.57
CA ILE A 76 -19.75 10.01 1.26
C ILE A 76 -20.32 9.38 2.56
N LEU A 77 -19.50 9.16 3.59
CA LEU A 77 -19.95 8.68 4.92
C LEU A 77 -20.88 9.69 5.58
N SER A 78 -20.49 10.97 5.56
CA SER A 78 -21.30 12.08 6.11
C SER A 78 -22.54 12.34 5.27
N LEU A 79 -22.46 12.16 3.94
CA LEU A 79 -23.58 12.30 3.00
C LEU A 79 -24.66 11.25 3.25
N GLY A 80 -24.28 9.99 3.49
CA GLY A 80 -25.21 8.95 3.89
C GLY A 80 -25.96 9.32 5.18
N HIS A 81 -25.25 9.82 6.19
CA HIS A 81 -25.86 10.26 7.45
C HIS A 81 -26.86 11.42 7.26
N GLY A 82 -26.53 12.40 6.42
CA GLY A 82 -27.43 13.52 6.08
C GLY A 82 -28.64 13.10 5.22
N ALA A 83 -28.46 12.15 4.31
CA ALA A 83 -29.55 11.63 3.46
C ALA A 83 -30.58 10.82 4.26
N PHE A 84 -30.14 10.02 5.24
CA PHE A 84 -31.05 9.32 6.16
C PHE A 84 -31.80 10.28 7.08
N PHE A 85 -31.22 11.43 7.41
CA PHE A 85 -31.90 12.47 8.16
C PHE A 85 -32.92 13.25 7.31
N ALA A 86 -32.67 13.44 6.02
CA ALA A 86 -33.57 14.17 5.11
C ALA A 86 -34.74 13.32 4.55
N LEU A 87 -34.60 12.00 4.52
CA LEU A 87 -35.65 11.07 4.06
C LEU A 87 -36.67 10.68 5.16
N GLY A 88 -36.45 11.12 6.40
CA GLY A 88 -37.33 10.88 7.56
C GLY A 88 -38.30 12.02 7.81
#